data_AF-A0A2N2Y4Q6-F1
#
_entry.id   AF-A0A2N2Y4Q6-F1
#
_cell.length_a   1.000
_cell.length_b   1.000
_cell.length_c   1.000
_cell.angle_alpha   90.00
_cell.angle_beta   90.00
_cell.angle_gamma   90.00
#
_symmetry.space_group_name_H-M   'P 1'
#
loop_
_entity.id
_entity.type
_entity.pdbx_description
1 polymer ?
#
loop_
_entity_poly.entity_id
_entity_poly.type
_entity_poly.pdbx_seq_one_letter_code
_entity_poly.pdbx_strand_id
1 'polypeptide(L)'
;MEKLIITAAISGAEVTKEMNPAVPYTIEEFVREAGLAYEAGASIIHLHVRWDDGRPTQDRERFRAVMEAIRAKYPELIIQPSTGGAVGMSNDERLQPTELKPEMATLDCGTLNFGGDEV
;
A
#
# COMPACT_ATOMS: atom_id res chain seq x y z
N MET A 1 -20.57 -1.66 -23.28
CA MET A 1 -20.24 -1.77 -21.84
C MET A 1 -19.03 -0.89 -21.60
N GLU A 2 -19.13 0.02 -20.63
CA GLU A 2 -17.99 0.84 -20.20
C GLU A 2 -17.05 -0.01 -19.34
N LYS A 3 -15.74 0.25 -19.41
CA LYS A 3 -14.76 -0.46 -18.59
C LYS A 3 -14.88 0.00 -17.13
N LEU A 4 -14.83 -0.93 -16.19
CA LEU A 4 -14.81 -0.66 -14.75
C LEU A 4 -13.37 -0.79 -14.23
N ILE A 5 -12.92 0.19 -13.45
CA ILE A 5 -11.64 0.15 -12.73
C ILE A 5 -11.88 -0.37 -11.32
N ILE A 6 -11.12 -1.37 -10.92
CA ILE A 6 -11.14 -1.93 -9.56
C ILE A 6 -9.78 -1.65 -8.91
N THR A 7 -9.81 -1.00 -7.75
CA THR A 7 -8.63 -0.76 -6.91
C THR A 7 -8.67 -1.67 -5.69
N ALA A 8 -7.58 -2.39 -5.42
CA ALA A 8 -7.44 -3.22 -4.22
C ALA A 8 -6.47 -2.58 -3.23
N ALA A 9 -6.95 -2.25 -2.03
CA ALA A 9 -6.13 -1.79 -0.91
C ALA A 9 -5.74 -2.99 -0.03
N ILE A 10 -4.59 -3.60 -0.34
CA ILE A 10 -4.26 -4.96 0.10
C ILE A 10 -3.63 -5.07 1.49
N SER A 11 -3.31 -3.96 2.17
CA SER A 11 -2.65 -3.98 3.48
C SER A 11 -3.19 -2.91 4.44
N GLY A 12 -2.96 -1.63 4.13
CA GLY A 12 -3.26 -0.52 5.04
C GLY A 12 -2.26 -0.40 6.20
N ALA A 13 -2.49 0.58 7.09
CA ALA A 13 -1.61 0.86 8.23
C ALA A 13 -2.09 0.25 9.56
N GLU A 14 -3.41 0.07 9.73
CA GLU A 14 -4.01 -0.32 11.02
C GLU A 14 -4.22 -1.83 11.19
N VAL A 15 -4.74 -2.52 10.18
CA VAL A 15 -5.12 -3.95 10.31
C VAL A 15 -3.88 -4.83 10.51
N THR A 16 -3.83 -5.59 11.59
CA THR A 16 -2.71 -6.49 11.92
C THR A 16 -2.98 -7.94 11.48
N LYS A 17 -1.94 -8.78 11.45
CA LYS A 17 -2.07 -10.22 11.20
C LYS A 17 -2.86 -10.95 12.28
N GLU A 18 -2.89 -10.41 13.50
CA GLU A 18 -3.73 -10.94 14.59
C GLU A 18 -5.22 -10.74 14.27
N MET A 19 -5.57 -9.60 13.66
CA MET A 19 -6.94 -9.31 13.21
C MET A 19 -7.29 -10.07 11.92
N ASN A 20 -6.36 -10.15 10.97
CA ASN A 20 -6.52 -10.89 9.73
C ASN A 20 -5.17 -11.47 9.25
N PRO A 21 -4.97 -12.80 9.29
CA PRO A 21 -3.70 -13.43 8.95
C PRO A 21 -3.29 -13.24 7.48
N ALA A 22 -4.21 -12.81 6.61
CA ALA A 22 -3.94 -12.55 5.20
C ALA A 22 -3.26 -11.19 4.94
N VAL A 23 -3.16 -10.29 5.93
CA VAL A 23 -2.49 -8.99 5.74
C VAL A 23 -1.01 -9.22 5.38
N PRO A 24 -0.52 -8.69 4.25
CA PRO A 24 0.85 -8.92 3.81
C PRO A 24 1.85 -8.08 4.60
N TYR A 25 2.89 -8.72 5.13
CA TYR A 25 4.01 -8.10 5.83
C TYR A 25 5.31 -8.23 5.03
N THR A 26 5.58 -9.41 4.47
CA THR A 26 6.79 -9.67 3.68
C THR A 26 6.61 -9.31 2.21
N ILE A 27 7.70 -9.12 1.47
CA ILE A 27 7.68 -8.80 0.03
C ILE A 27 6.94 -9.89 -0.74
N GLU A 28 7.17 -11.16 -0.42
CA GLU A 28 6.53 -12.31 -1.07
C GLU A 28 5.01 -12.29 -0.84
N GLU A 29 4.56 -11.92 0.36
CA GLU A 29 3.15 -11.77 0.66
C GLU A 29 2.54 -10.61 -0.12
N PHE A 30 3.21 -9.45 -0.20
CA PHE A 30 2.74 -8.34 -1.03
C PHE A 30 2.59 -8.73 -2.50
N VAL A 31 3.57 -9.44 -3.06
CA VAL A 31 3.50 -9.95 -4.45
C VAL A 31 2.37 -10.96 -4.61
N ARG A 32 2.15 -11.84 -3.63
CA ARG A 32 1.05 -12.81 -3.66
C ARG A 32 -0.30 -12.09 -3.66
N GLU A 33 -0.54 -11.18 -2.72
CA GLU A 33 -1.83 -10.49 -2.59
C GLU A 33 -2.12 -9.57 -3.78
N ALA A 34 -1.11 -8.85 -4.29
CA ALA A 34 -1.25 -8.06 -5.52
C ALA A 34 -1.61 -8.95 -6.72
N GLY A 35 -1.01 -10.15 -6.80
CA GLY A 35 -1.31 -11.13 -7.83
C GLY A 35 -2.73 -11.67 -7.77
N LEU A 36 -3.18 -12.07 -6.58
CA LEU A 36 -4.56 -12.54 -6.38
C LEU A 36 -5.58 -11.45 -6.74
N ALA A 37 -5.31 -10.19 -6.36
CA ALA A 37 -6.16 -9.06 -6.72
C ALA A 37 -6.19 -8.83 -8.24
N TYR A 38 -5.04 -8.89 -8.90
CA TYR A 38 -4.91 -8.74 -10.36
C TYR A 38 -5.68 -9.83 -11.12
N GLU A 39 -5.47 -11.09 -10.74
CA GLU A 39 -6.14 -12.24 -11.35
C GLU A 39 -7.67 -12.18 -11.15
N ALA A 40 -8.14 -11.56 -10.06
CA ALA A 40 -9.54 -11.30 -9.79
C ALA A 40 -10.11 -10.06 -10.55
N GLY A 41 -9.27 -9.30 -11.26
CA GLY A 41 -9.68 -8.18 -12.11
C GLY A 41 -9.34 -6.79 -11.57
N ALA A 42 -8.54 -6.66 -10.51
CA ALA A 42 -8.01 -5.36 -10.09
C ALA A 42 -7.00 -4.82 -11.11
N SER A 43 -7.12 -3.54 -11.44
CA SER A 43 -6.17 -2.83 -12.31
C SER A 43 -5.27 -1.86 -11.54
N ILE A 44 -5.58 -1.61 -10.26
CA ILE A 44 -4.81 -0.73 -9.38
C ILE A 44 -4.60 -1.41 -8.03
N ILE A 45 -3.37 -1.35 -7.50
CA ILE A 45 -3.05 -1.68 -6.11
C ILE A 45 -2.78 -0.39 -5.34
N HIS A 46 -3.62 -0.12 -4.34
CA HIS A 46 -3.33 0.90 -3.33
C HIS A 46 -2.39 0.30 -2.28
N LEU A 47 -1.20 0.89 -2.14
CA LEU A 47 -0.09 0.28 -1.43
C LEU A 47 0.28 1.08 -0.18
N HIS A 48 0.12 0.42 0.97
CA HIS A 48 0.91 0.68 2.16
C HIS A 48 1.91 -0.47 2.31
N VAL A 49 3.08 -0.20 2.90
CA VAL A 49 4.06 -1.24 3.21
C VAL A 49 4.33 -1.32 4.70
N ARG A 50 4.81 -2.49 5.12
CA ARG A 50 5.19 -2.80 6.50
C ARG A 50 6.58 -3.41 6.52
N TRP A 51 7.22 -3.34 7.67
CA TRP A 51 8.33 -4.22 8.00
C TRP A 51 7.83 -5.66 8.21
N ASP A 52 8.73 -6.63 8.20
CA ASP A 52 8.35 -8.05 8.34
C ASP A 52 7.74 -8.37 9.72
N ASP A 53 8.00 -7.52 10.72
CA ASP A 53 7.37 -7.58 12.06
C ASP A 53 5.97 -6.95 12.12
N GLY A 54 5.47 -6.41 11.00
CA GLY A 54 4.14 -5.83 10.88
C GLY A 54 4.06 -4.33 11.13
N ARG A 55 5.12 -3.67 11.60
CA ARG A 55 5.10 -2.21 11.80
C ARG A 55 4.92 -1.48 10.46
N PRO A 56 3.98 -0.52 10.35
CA PRO A 56 3.84 0.30 9.15
C PRO A 56 5.07 1.17 8.94
N THR A 57 5.42 1.43 7.68
CA THR A 57 6.58 2.27 7.34
C THR A 57 6.33 3.06 6.06
N GLN A 58 6.86 4.28 5.99
CA GLN A 58 6.95 5.07 4.76
C GLN A 58 8.36 5.04 4.14
N ASP A 59 9.23 4.16 4.63
CA ASP A 59 10.60 4.04 4.15
C ASP A 59 10.64 3.83 2.62
N ARG A 60 11.33 4.74 1.94
CA ARG A 60 11.46 4.77 0.48
C ARG A 60 12.00 3.45 -0.08
N GLU A 61 12.99 2.86 0.57
CA GLU A 61 13.67 1.66 0.09
C GLU A 61 12.77 0.43 0.23
N ARG A 62 11.98 0.35 1.31
CA ARG A 62 10.96 -0.68 1.50
C ARG A 62 9.86 -0.58 0.45
N PHE A 63 9.37 0.63 0.17
CA PHE A 63 8.43 0.84 -0.93
C PHE A 63 9.02 0.40 -2.28
N ARG A 64 10.27 0.79 -2.58
CA ARG A 64 10.92 0.40 -3.84
C ARG A 64 10.98 -1.11 -3.99
N ALA A 65 11.45 -1.82 -2.96
CA ALA A 65 11.58 -3.27 -3.00
C ALA A 65 10.23 -3.97 -3.26
N VAL A 66 9.16 -3.55 -2.58
CA VAL A 66 7.82 -4.11 -2.79
C VAL A 66 7.28 -3.78 -4.18
N MET A 67 7.39 -2.51 -4.61
CA MET A 67 6.90 -2.05 -5.91
C MET A 67 7.62 -2.74 -7.07
N GLU A 68 8.95 -2.85 -7.01
CA GLU A 68 9.74 -3.54 -8.04
C GLU A 68 9.38 -5.03 -8.10
N ALA A 69 9.22 -5.70 -6.96
CA ALA A 69 8.84 -7.10 -6.91
C ALA A 69 7.44 -7.35 -7.50
N ILE A 70 6.46 -6.47 -7.22
CA ILE A 70 5.13 -6.56 -7.83
C ILE A 70 5.21 -6.33 -9.34
N ARG A 71 5.87 -5.25 -9.79
CA ARG A 71 5.99 -4.90 -11.22
C ARG A 71 6.71 -5.98 -12.03
N ALA A 72 7.71 -6.64 -11.44
CA ALA A 72 8.44 -7.72 -12.10
C ALA A 72 7.52 -8.89 -12.51
N LYS A 73 6.44 -9.13 -11.74
CA LYS A 73 5.47 -10.20 -12.02
C LYS A 73 4.22 -9.70 -12.74
N TYR A 74 3.80 -8.46 -12.45
CA TYR A 74 2.56 -7.86 -12.94
C TYR A 74 2.82 -6.47 -13.52
N PRO A 75 3.47 -6.36 -14.70
CA PRO A 75 3.91 -5.09 -15.27
C PRO A 75 2.77 -4.18 -15.72
N GLU A 76 1.54 -4.70 -15.87
CA GLU A 76 0.35 -3.93 -16.26
C GLU A 76 -0.42 -3.33 -15.07
N LEU A 77 -0.09 -3.71 -13.83
CA LEU A 77 -0.71 -3.14 -12.64
C LEU A 77 -0.24 -1.71 -12.40
N ILE A 78 -1.18 -0.80 -12.20
CA ILE A 78 -0.88 0.51 -11.64
C ILE A 78 -0.67 0.35 -10.13
N ILE A 79 0.49 0.76 -9.63
CA ILE A 79 0.79 0.75 -8.21
C ILE A 79 0.71 2.18 -7.67
N GLN A 80 -0.24 2.41 -6.77
CA GLN A 80 -0.52 3.69 -6.13
C GLN A 80 -0.04 3.65 -4.67
N PRO A 81 1.21 4.06 -4.37
CA PRO A 81 1.65 4.23 -3.00
C PRO A 81 0.83 5.29 -2.26
N SER A 82 0.59 5.02 -0.98
CA SER A 82 -0.07 5.94 -0.07
C SER A 82 0.87 7.07 0.37
N THR A 83 0.36 8.30 0.40
CA THR A 83 0.98 9.44 1.11
C THR A 83 0.27 9.75 2.43
N GLY A 84 -0.73 8.94 2.82
CA GLY A 84 -1.35 9.01 4.14
C GLY A 84 -0.43 8.43 5.22
N GLY A 85 0.16 7.26 4.94
CA GLY A 85 0.99 6.53 5.91
C GLY A 85 0.16 5.99 7.08
N ALA A 86 0.80 5.83 8.25
CA ALA A 86 0.12 5.59 9.52
C ALA A 86 -0.14 6.91 10.25
N VAL A 87 -1.16 6.94 11.11
CA VAL A 87 -1.44 8.11 11.97
C VAL A 87 -0.20 8.46 12.79
N GLY A 88 0.17 9.74 12.81
CA GLY A 88 1.31 10.25 13.56
C GLY A 88 2.65 10.31 12.81
N MET A 89 2.74 9.75 11.59
CA MET A 89 3.92 9.94 10.74
C MET A 89 4.07 11.41 10.30
N SER A 90 5.31 11.88 10.20
CA SER A 90 5.62 13.23 9.74
C SER A 90 5.30 13.41 8.25
N ASN A 91 5.15 14.66 7.81
CA ASN A 91 4.95 14.98 6.40
C ASN A 91 6.13 14.52 5.52
N ASP A 92 7.36 14.64 6.01
CA ASP A 92 8.56 14.26 5.26
C ASP A 92 8.62 12.73 5.07
N GLU A 93 8.32 11.95 6.11
CA GLU A 93 8.16 10.49 5.98
C GLU A 93 7.07 10.17 4.96
N ARG A 94 5.90 10.79 5.08
CA ARG A 94 4.74 10.54 4.22
C ARG A 94 5.00 10.79 2.73
N LEU A 95 5.91 11.72 2.40
CA LEU A 95 6.26 12.06 1.03
C LEU A 95 7.28 11.12 0.38
N GLN A 96 8.04 10.35 1.16
CA GLN A 96 9.13 9.51 0.64
C GLN A 96 8.74 8.58 -0.53
N PRO A 97 7.57 7.90 -0.53
CA PRO A 97 7.21 7.02 -1.65
C PRO A 97 7.04 7.76 -2.98
N THR A 98 6.78 9.08 -2.96
CA THR A 98 6.63 9.88 -4.18
C THR A 98 7.96 10.12 -4.90
N GLU A 99 9.09 10.03 -4.20
CA GLU A 99 10.43 10.14 -4.79
C GLU A 99 10.74 9.01 -5.78
N LEU A 100 10.01 7.89 -5.67
CA LEU A 100 10.09 6.76 -6.58
C LEU A 100 9.40 7.00 -7.93
N LYS A 101 8.79 8.19 -8.12
CA LYS A 101 8.07 8.58 -9.33
C LYS A 101 7.02 7.54 -9.75
N PRO A 102 6.10 7.16 -8.85
CA PRO A 102 5.03 6.23 -9.20
C PRO A 102 4.11 6.85 -10.26
N GLU A 103 3.36 6.01 -10.98
CA GLU A 103 2.35 6.45 -11.96
C GLU A 103 1.25 7.29 -11.30
N MET A 104 0.96 6.98 -10.04
CA MET A 104 -0.05 7.64 -9.22
C MET A 104 0.38 7.57 -7.76
N ALA A 105 -0.03 8.53 -6.94
CA ALA A 105 0.07 8.47 -5.48
C ALA A 105 -1.20 9.09 -4.89
N THR A 106 -1.57 8.70 -3.67
CA THR A 106 -2.71 9.34 -3.00
C THR A 106 -2.37 10.77 -2.57
N LEU A 107 -3.40 11.59 -2.35
CA LEU A 107 -3.28 12.91 -1.75
C LEU A 107 -4.50 13.14 -0.87
N ASP A 108 -4.32 13.13 0.45
CA ASP A 108 -5.39 13.46 1.38
C ASP A 108 -5.64 14.98 1.34
N CYS A 109 -6.87 15.38 1.02
CA CYS A 109 -7.23 16.78 0.71
C CYS A 109 -7.59 17.64 1.93
N GLY A 110 -7.40 17.13 3.16
CA GLY A 110 -7.74 17.87 4.36
C GLY A 110 -7.53 17.06 5.63
N THR A 111 -7.59 17.75 6.75
CA THR A 111 -7.48 17.16 8.09
C THR A 111 -8.85 16.76 8.60
N LEU A 112 -8.93 15.61 9.26
CA LEU A 112 -10.08 15.18 10.07
C LEU A 112 -9.60 14.41 11.31
N ASN A 113 -10.47 14.26 12.30
CA ASN A 113 -10.23 13.32 13.39
C ASN A 113 -10.32 11.89 12.87
N PHE A 114 -9.38 11.02 13.26
CA PHE A 114 -9.32 9.63 12.82
C PHE A 114 -9.03 8.71 14.02
N GLY A 115 -10.06 8.05 14.54
CA GLY A 115 -9.95 7.17 15.72
C GLY A 115 -9.73 7.87 17.06
N GLY A 116 -9.55 7.09 18.13
CA GLY A 116 -9.19 7.50 19.51
C GLY A 116 -8.26 6.46 20.16
N ASP A 117 -7.77 6.69 21.39
CA ASP A 117 -6.71 5.89 22.08
C ASP A 117 -7.06 4.41 22.34
N GLU A 118 -8.23 3.94 21.90
CA GLU A 118 -8.71 2.57 22.07
C GLU A 118 -8.63 1.84 20.73
N VAL A 119 -7.46 1.25 20.46
CA VAL A 119 -7.28 0.11 19.54
C VAL A 119 -6.58 -1.01 20.28
#